data_AF-A0A4R6YW69-F1
#
_entry.id   AF-A0A4R6YW69-F1
#
_cell.length_a   1.000
_cell.length_b   1.000
_cell.length_c   1.000
_cell.angle_alpha   90.00
_cell.angle_beta   90.00
_cell.angle_gamma   90.00
#
_symmetry.space_group_name_H-M   'P 1'
#
loop_
_entity.id
_entity.type
_entity.pdbx_description
1 polymer ?
#
loop_
_entity_poly.entity_id
_entity_poly.type
_entity_poly.pdbx_seq_one_letter_code
_entity_poly.pdbx_strand_id
1 'polypeptide(L)' 'MKAHIGVDVDSGLVHTVTTTAANEADITEAEYLLHGKEQVAYADAGYTGADKSAARKAWSGRLRASATA' A
#
# COMPACT_ATOMS: atom_id res chain seq x y z
N MET A 1 4.62 16.69 3.93
CA MET A 1 4.16 15.98 2.72
C MET A 1 4.89 14.66 2.69
N LYS A 2 4.23 13.60 2.22
CA LYS A 2 4.85 12.29 1.96
C LYS A 2 4.33 11.72 0.65
N ALA A 3 5.12 10.82 0.07
CA ALA A 3 4.80 10.14 -1.17
C ALA A 3 4.63 8.64 -0.90
N HIS A 4 3.67 8.04 -1.60
CA HIS A 4 3.38 6.61 -1.54
C HIS A 4 3.57 6.05 -2.94
N ILE A 5 4.32 4.95 -3.06
CA ILE A 5 4.75 4.42 -4.36
C ILE A 5 4.33 2.96 -4.46
N GLY A 6 3.55 2.64 -5.48
CA GLY A 6 3.19 1.28 -5.86
C GLY A 6 4.20 0.75 -6.86
N VAL A 7 4.83 -0.38 -6.52
CA VAL A 7 5.88 -1.02 -7.31
C VAL A 7 5.49 -2.46 -7.58
N ASP A 8 5.61 -2.88 -8.84
CA ASP A 8 5.45 -4.28 -9.22
C ASP A 8 6.66 -5.08 -8.73
N VAL A 9 6.40 -6.17 -8.00
CA VAL A 9 7.46 -6.94 -7.33
C VAL A 9 8.33 -7.73 -8.30
N ASP A 10 7.77 -8.15 -9.44
CA ASP A 10 8.47 -9.00 -10.40
C ASP A 10 9.39 -8.19 -11.33
N SER A 11 8.90 -7.05 -11.83
CA SER A 11 9.63 -6.18 -12.75
C SER A 11 10.37 -5.03 -12.07
N GLY A 12 9.97 -4.64 -10.86
CA GLY A 12 10.48 -3.45 -10.17
C GLY A 12 9.96 -2.12 -10.74
N LEU A 13 8.98 -2.15 -11.65
CA LEU A 13 8.43 -0.94 -12.25
C LEU A 13 7.46 -0.23 -11.30
N VAL A 14 7.62 1.09 -11.20
CA VAL A 14 6.66 1.95 -10.53
C VAL A 14 5.42 2.08 -11.40
N HIS A 15 4.26 1.77 -10.83
CA HIS A 15 2.98 1.86 -11.54
C HIS A 15 2.04 2.91 -10.92
N THR A 16 2.25 3.31 -9.67
CA THR A 16 1.45 4.34 -8.99
C THR A 16 2.34 5.22 -8.13
N VAL A 17 2.06 6.53 -8.12
CA VAL A 17 2.59 7.47 -7.12
C VAL A 17 1.44 8.33 -6.62
N THR A 18 1.23 8.37 -5.32
CA THR A 18 0.30 9.32 -4.66
C THR A 18 1.05 10.14 -3.63
N THR A 19 0.46 11.27 -3.23
CA THR A 19 1.06 12.15 -2.22
C THR A 19 -0.01 12.65 -1.27
N THR A 20 0.33 12.68 0.02
CA THR A 20 -0.56 13.16 1.08
C THR A 20 0.16 14.16 1.99
N ALA A 21 -0.61 14.85 2.82
CA ALA A 21 -0.04 15.59 3.93
C ALA A 21 0.61 14.63 4.93
N ALA A 22 1.61 15.09 5.69
CA ALA A 22 2.39 14.19 6.56
C ALA A 22 1.56 13.56 7.68
N ASN A 23 0.46 14.21 8.07
CA ASN A 23 -0.47 13.79 9.11
C ASN A 23 -1.52 12.77 8.65
N GLU A 24 -1.68 12.54 7.34
CA GLU A 24 -2.63 11.54 6.83
C GLU A 24 -2.12 10.13 7.13
N ALA A 25 -3.02 9.18 7.38
CA ALA A 25 -2.63 7.82 7.72
C ALA A 25 -2.30 7.01 6.46
N ASP A 26 -1.17 6.29 6.42
CA ASP A 26 -0.73 5.59 5.20
C ASP A 26 -1.73 4.50 4.75
N ILE A 27 -2.45 3.92 5.71
CA ILE A 27 -3.49 2.91 5.50
C ILE A 27 -4.61 3.34 4.53
N THR A 28 -4.88 4.64 4.39
CA THR A 28 -5.91 5.15 3.46
C THR A 28 -5.43 5.10 2.01
N GLU A 29 -4.12 5.15 1.78
CA GLU A 29 -3.55 5.15 0.44
C GLU A 29 -3.45 3.74 -0.17
N ALA A 30 -3.61 2.69 0.65
CA ALA A 30 -3.49 1.30 0.20
C ALA A 30 -4.44 0.94 -0.95
N GLU A 31 -5.61 1.60 -1.04
CA GLU A 31 -6.59 1.35 -2.11
C GLU A 31 -6.18 1.95 -3.46
N TYR A 32 -5.36 2.98 -3.45
CA TYR A 32 -4.86 3.63 -4.67
C TYR A 32 -3.59 2.94 -5.18
N LEU A 33 -2.81 2.35 -4.25
CA LEU A 33 -1.57 1.65 -4.58
C LEU A 33 -1.80 0.24 -5.09
N LEU A 34 -2.93 -0.40 -4.80
CA LEU A 34 -3.18 -1.78 -5.21
C LEU A 34 -4.29 -1.84 -6.26
N HIS A 35 -4.10 -2.68 -7.28
CA HIS A 35 -5.01 -2.80 -8.43
C HIS A 35 -5.93 -4.01 -8.35
N GLY A 36 -5.86 -4.78 -7.26
CA GLY A 36 -6.73 -5.93 -6.99
C GLY A 36 -6.26 -7.24 -7.62
N LYS A 37 -5.16 -7.23 -8.36
CA LYS A 37 -4.56 -8.42 -9.00
C LYS A 37 -3.43 -9.03 -8.17
N GLU A 38 -2.90 -8.26 -7.23
CA GLU A 38 -1.81 -8.64 -6.35
C GLU A 38 -2.28 -9.78 -5.43
N GLN A 39 -1.46 -10.79 -5.20
CA GLN A 39 -1.78 -11.83 -4.21
C GLN A 39 -1.10 -11.56 -2.87
N VAL A 40 0.04 -10.89 -2.91
CA VAL A 40 0.84 -10.50 -1.77
C VAL A 40 1.30 -9.06 -1.98
N ALA A 41 1.18 -8.22 -0.95
CA ALA A 41 1.77 -6.89 -0.93
C ALA A 41 2.74 -6.79 0.25
N TYR A 42 3.87 -6.11 0.02
CA TYR A 42 4.85 -5.77 1.04
C TYR A 42 4.79 -4.27 1.28
N ALA A 43 4.77 -3.88 2.55
CA ALA A 43 4.66 -2.47 2.91
C ALA A 43 5.40 -2.20 4.24
N ASP A 44 5.61 -0.93 4.54
CA ASP A 44 6.14 -0.52 5.84
C ASP A 44 5.08 -0.62 6.95
N ALA A 45 5.49 -0.35 8.19
CA ALA A 45 4.63 -0.48 9.36
C ALA A 45 3.43 0.48 9.37
N GLY A 46 3.48 1.61 8.65
CA GLY A 46 2.37 2.56 8.49
C GLY A 46 1.15 1.95 7.79
N TYR A 47 1.35 0.87 7.03
CA TYR A 47 0.29 0.10 6.38
C TYR A 47 -0.23 -1.08 7.21
N THR A 48 0.24 -1.24 8.46
CA THR A 48 -0.24 -2.33 9.33
C THR A 48 -1.76 -2.25 9.49
N GLY A 49 -2.46 -3.36 9.27
CA GLY A 49 -3.92 -3.41 9.36
C GLY A 49 -4.64 -2.92 8.11
N ALA A 50 -3.93 -2.49 7.05
CA ALA A 50 -4.58 -2.18 5.78
C ALA A 50 -5.38 -3.38 5.27
N ASP A 51 -5.02 -4.61 5.66
CA ASP A 51 -5.73 -5.87 5.36
C ASP A 51 -7.17 -5.93 5.82
N LYS A 52 -7.51 -5.09 6.80
CA LYS A 52 -8.83 -5.04 7.41
C LYS A 52 -9.47 -3.65 7.25
N SER A 53 -8.78 -2.72 6.59
CA SER A 53 -9.24 -1.34 6.44
C SER A 53 -10.36 -1.22 5.40
N ALA A 54 -11.37 -0.42 5.73
CA ALA A 54 -12.48 -0.08 4.83
C ALA A 54 -12.07 0.75 3.60
N ALA A 55 -10.89 1.39 3.62
CA ALA A 55 -10.30 2.02 2.44
C ALA A 55 -10.12 0.99 1.31
N ARG A 56 -9.82 -0.26 1.65
CA ARG A 56 -9.63 -1.33 0.68
C ARG A 56 -10.96 -1.90 0.19
N LYS A 57 -11.45 -1.40 -0.95
CA LYS A 57 -12.71 -1.89 -1.54
C LYS A 57 -12.59 -3.12 -2.45
N ALA A 58 -11.41 -3.41 -3.02
CA ALA A 58 -11.32 -4.37 -4.15
C ALA A 58 -10.19 -5.41 -4.07
N TRP A 59 -9.44 -5.50 -2.97
CA TRP A 59 -8.28 -6.40 -2.85
C TRP A 59 -8.44 -7.43 -1.72
N SER A 60 -8.19 -8.71 -2.00
CA SER A 60 -8.32 -9.82 -1.05
C SER A 60 -7.00 -10.57 -0.77
N GLY A 61 -5.88 -10.05 -1.25
CA GLY A 61 -4.55 -10.65 -1.05
C GLY A 61 -3.97 -10.46 0.36
N ARG A 62 -2.82 -11.07 0.60
CA ARG A 62 -2.11 -11.05 1.88
C ARG A 62 -1.19 -9.84 1.99
N LEU A 63 -1.33 -9.04 3.03
CA LEU A 63 -0.40 -7.96 3.34
C LEU A 63 0.71 -8.43 4.29
N ARG A 64 1.95 -8.06 4.00
CA ARG A 64 3.11 -8.23 4.88
C ARG A 64 3.68 -6.85 5.18
N ALA A 65 3.19 -6.24 6.26
CA ALA A 65 3.76 -5.01 6.81
C ALA A 65 4.99 -5.36 7.67
N SER A 66 6.09 -4.64 7.45
CA SER A 66 7.37 -4.83 8.15
C SER A 66 7.75 -3.55 8.87
N ALA A 67 8.20 -3.67 10.14
CA ALA A 67 8.77 -2.55 10.90
C ALA A 67 10.24 -2.28 10.56
N THR A 68 10.86 -3.14 9.77
CA THR A 68 12.20 -2.95 9.24
C THR A 68 12.13 -2.21 7.91
N ALA A 69 12.63 -0.97 7.93
CA ALA A 69 13.07 -0.22 6.75
C ALA A 69 14.45 -0.73 6.30
#